data_AF-A0A9X6AAH3-F1
#
_entry.id   AF-A0A9X6AAH3-F1
#
_cell.length_a   1.000
_cell.length_b   1.000
_cell.length_c   1.000
_cell.angle_alpha   90.00
_cell.angle_beta   90.00
_cell.angle_gamma   90.00
#
_symmetry.space_group_name_H-M   'P 1'
#
loop_
_entity.id
_entity.type
_entity.pdbx_description
1 polymer ?
#
loop_
_entity_poly.entity_id
_entity_poly.type
_entity_poly.pdbx_seq_one_letter_code
_entity_poly.pdbx_strand_id
1 'polypeptide(L)'
;VVAARQHSSGEGDLLDRMLETAHPETGERLTPENIRRQVITFLIAGHETTSGALSFALHYLAQHPDVAARARAEVDRVWGDTLLP
;
A
#
# COMPACT_ATOMS: atom_id res chain seq x y z
N VAL A 1 8.34 -11.60 -13.98
CA VAL A 1 7.93 -11.26 -12.59
C VAL A 1 7.27 -12.45 -11.92
N VAL A 2 6.05 -12.86 -12.28
CA VAL A 2 5.38 -14.05 -11.67
C VAL A 2 6.19 -15.34 -11.84
N ALA A 3 6.70 -15.63 -13.03
CA ALA A 3 7.54 -16.81 -13.28
C ALA A 3 8.94 -16.76 -12.64
N ALA A 4 9.37 -15.60 -12.15
CA ALA A 4 10.71 -15.39 -11.57
C ALA A 4 10.70 -15.34 -10.04
N ARG A 5 9.53 -15.27 -9.39
CA ARG A 5 9.42 -15.37 -7.93
C ARG A 5 9.51 -16.85 -7.53
N GLN A 6 10.66 -17.25 -7.00
CA GLN A 6 10.84 -18.50 -6.26
C GLN A 6 10.95 -18.15 -4.78
N HIS A 7 10.04 -18.72 -3.96
CA HIS A 7 9.95 -18.66 -2.49
C HIS A 7 10.89 -17.64 -1.80
N SER A 8 10.38 -16.44 -1.52
CA SER A 8 11.00 -15.51 -0.59
C SER A 8 10.81 -16.03 0.84
N SER A 9 11.90 -16.31 1.54
CA SER A 9 11.90 -16.82 2.92
C SER A 9 11.61 -15.71 3.96
N GLY A 10 10.47 -15.04 3.83
CA GLY A 10 9.96 -13.99 4.74
C GLY A 10 8.43 -14.03 4.89
N GLU A 11 7.86 -13.08 5.64
CA GLU A 11 6.40 -12.90 5.72
C GLU A 11 5.90 -12.38 4.36
N GLY A 12 5.47 -13.29 3.49
CA GLY A 12 5.16 -12.99 2.08
C GLY A 12 4.18 -11.84 1.89
N ASP A 13 4.42 -11.05 0.84
CA ASP A 13 3.59 -9.89 0.48
C ASP A 13 2.26 -10.30 -0.19
N LEU A 14 1.44 -9.32 -0.60
CA LEU A 14 0.14 -9.59 -1.22
C LEU A 14 0.24 -10.47 -2.48
N LEU A 15 1.31 -10.33 -3.28
CA LEU A 15 1.53 -11.17 -4.46
C LEU A 15 1.94 -12.59 -4.05
N ASP A 16 2.72 -12.75 -2.99
CA ASP A 16 3.04 -14.07 -2.44
C ASP A 16 1.76 -14.77 -1.94
N ARG A 17 0.87 -14.03 -1.25
CA ARG A 17 -0.43 -14.55 -0.84
C ARG A 17 -1.28 -15.00 -2.03
N MET A 18 -1.29 -14.24 -3.12
CA MET A 18 -2.03 -14.61 -4.34
C MET A 18 -1.46 -15.87 -5.04
N LEU A 19 -0.16 -16.15 -4.87
CA LEU A 19 0.51 -17.31 -5.48
C LEU A 19 0.37 -18.59 -4.63
N GLU A 20 0.42 -18.43 -3.31
CA GLU A 20 0.57 -19.55 -2.37
C GLU A 20 -0.74 -19.99 -1.73
N THR A 21 -1.71 -19.08 -1.63
CA THR A 21 -2.98 -19.34 -0.92
C THR A 21 -4.00 -20.00 -1.85
N ALA A 22 -4.53 -21.15 -1.43
CA ALA A 22 -5.67 -21.80 -2.06
C ALA A 22 -6.98 -21.29 -1.44
N HIS A 23 -8.06 -21.33 -2.22
CA HIS A 23 -9.40 -21.03 -1.73
C HIS A 23 -9.78 -22.03 -0.61
N PRO A 24 -10.26 -21.57 0.55
CA PRO A 24 -10.45 -22.42 1.73
C PRO A 24 -11.49 -23.53 1.51
N GLU A 25 -12.52 -23.28 0.71
CA GLU A 25 -13.61 -24.24 0.48
C GLU A 25 -13.38 -25.15 -0.74
N THR A 26 -12.84 -24.63 -1.84
CA THR A 26 -12.70 -25.37 -3.11
C THR A 26 -11.29 -25.91 -3.33
N GLY A 27 -10.29 -25.43 -2.57
CA GLY A 27 -8.89 -25.77 -2.76
C GLY A 27 -8.25 -25.20 -4.05
N GLU A 28 -9.01 -24.44 -4.84
CA GLU A 28 -8.53 -23.86 -6.10
C GLU A 28 -7.53 -22.72 -5.86
N ARG A 29 -6.56 -22.58 -6.77
CA ARG A 29 -5.60 -21.46 -6.76
C ARG A 29 -5.89 -20.48 -7.89
N LEU A 30 -5.51 -19.22 -7.69
CA LEU A 30 -5.59 -18.22 -8.74
C LEU A 30 -4.71 -18.61 -9.93
N THR A 31 -5.22 -18.45 -11.14
CA THR A 31 -4.42 -18.63 -12.35
C THR A 31 -3.40 -17.49 -12.49
N PRO A 32 -2.24 -17.71 -13.12
CA PRO A 32 -1.26 -16.66 -13.34
C PRO A 32 -1.82 -15.43 -14.08
N GLU A 33 -2.81 -15.64 -14.96
CA GLU A 33 -3.52 -14.58 -15.67
C GLU A 33 -4.42 -13.77 -14.73
N ASN A 34 -5.16 -14.43 -13.84
CA ASN A 34 -5.97 -13.71 -12.84
C ASN A 34 -5.09 -12.91 -11.89
N ILE A 35 -3.99 -13.49 -11.39
CA ILE A 35 -3.02 -12.78 -10.54
C ILE A 35 -2.50 -11.51 -11.21
N ARG A 36 -2.10 -11.60 -12.48
CA ARG A 36 -1.66 -10.42 -13.26
C ARG A 36 -2.74 -9.33 -13.32
N ARG A 37 -3.99 -9.72 -13.56
CA ARG A 37 -5.12 -8.77 -13.60
C ARG A 37 -5.34 -8.11 -12.25
N GLN A 38 -5.31 -8.86 -11.15
CA GLN A 38 -5.48 -8.29 -9.81
C GLN A 38 -4.36 -7.31 -9.43
N VAL A 39 -3.11 -7.61 -9.80
CA VAL A 39 -1.99 -6.67 -9.59
C VAL A 39 -2.28 -5.33 -10.28
N ILE A 40 -2.76 -5.35 -11.52
CA ILE A 40 -3.12 -4.14 -12.25
C ILE A 40 -4.31 -3.43 -11.58
N THR A 41 -5.34 -4.18 -11.19
CA THR A 41 -6.51 -3.64 -10.48
C THR A 41 -6.11 -2.91 -9.20
N PHE A 42 -5.27 -3.52 -8.35
CA PHE A 42 -4.83 -2.90 -7.10
C PHE A 42 -4.00 -1.64 -7.35
N LEU A 43 -3.09 -1.68 -8.33
CA LEU A 43 -2.26 -0.51 -8.65
C LEU A 43 -3.11 0.66 -9.14
N ILE A 44 -4.04 0.43 -10.07
CA ILE A 44 -4.88 1.50 -10.61
C ILE A 44 -5.82 2.04 -9.53
N ALA A 45 -6.57 1.14 -8.87
CA ALA A 45 -7.55 1.53 -7.86
C ALA A 45 -6.91 2.27 -6.67
N GLY A 46 -5.75 1.80 -6.21
CA GLY A 46 -5.03 2.40 -5.08
C GLY A 46 -4.32 3.70 -5.44
N HIS A 47 -3.73 3.79 -6.64
CA HIS A 47 -2.96 4.95 -7.06
C HIS A 47 -3.83 6.19 -7.21
N GLU A 48 -4.92 6.12 -7.96
CA GLU A 48 -5.75 7.30 -8.25
C GLU A 48 -6.46 7.81 -6.98
N THR A 49 -7.00 6.92 -6.16
CA THR A 49 -7.73 7.29 -4.94
C THR A 49 -6.79 7.88 -3.87
N THR A 50 -5.67 7.23 -3.60
CA THR A 50 -4.74 7.67 -2.54
C THR A 50 -3.97 8.93 -2.96
N SER A 51 -3.52 9.02 -4.21
CA SER A 51 -2.83 10.23 -4.70
C SER A 51 -3.76 11.45 -4.72
N GLY A 52 -5.03 11.27 -5.12
CA GLY A 52 -6.05 12.31 -5.05
C GLY A 52 -6.29 12.78 -3.62
N ALA A 53 -6.52 11.84 -2.70
CA ALA A 53 -6.73 12.15 -1.28
C ALA A 53 -5.54 12.91 -0.67
N LEU A 54 -4.31 12.44 -0.90
CA LEU A 54 -3.10 13.12 -0.41
C LEU A 54 -2.92 14.51 -1.04
N SER A 55 -3.22 14.66 -2.33
CA SER A 55 -3.13 15.96 -3.01
C SER A 55 -4.07 16.98 -2.39
N PHE A 56 -5.32 16.60 -2.12
CA PHE A 56 -6.27 17.48 -1.41
C PHE A 56 -5.85 17.74 0.03
N ALA A 57 -5.41 16.72 0.76
CA ALA A 57 -4.94 16.89 2.13
C ALA A 57 -3.80 17.91 2.21
N LEU A 58 -2.76 17.75 1.38
CA LEU A 58 -1.63 18.68 1.32
C LEU A 58 -2.06 20.08 0.87
N HIS A 59 -2.97 20.17 -0.11
CA HIS A 59 -3.51 21.45 -0.57
C HIS A 59 -4.23 22.22 0.55
N TYR A 60 -5.05 21.55 1.35
CA TYR A 60 -5.74 22.17 2.48
C TYR A 60 -4.78 22.51 3.63
N LEU A 61 -3.82 21.64 3.94
CA LEU A 61 -2.80 21.95 4.96
C LEU A 61 -1.98 23.19 4.58
N ALA A 62 -1.65 23.36 3.30
CA ALA A 62 -0.93 24.55 2.82
C ALA A 62 -1.73 25.85 2.98
N GLN A 63 -3.07 25.79 2.94
CA GLN A 63 -3.96 26.95 3.11
C GLN A 63 -4.34 27.21 4.58
N HIS A 64 -4.18 26.23 5.46
CA HIS A 64 -4.56 26.29 6.86
C HIS A 64 -3.34 26.03 7.76
N PRO A 65 -2.46 27.04 7.95
CA PRO A 65 -1.17 26.87 8.64
C PRO A 65 -1.31 26.47 10.11
N ASP A 66 -2.42 26.84 10.77
CA ASP A 66 -2.74 26.41 12.13
C ASP A 66 -3.03 24.90 12.20
N VAL A 67 -3.77 24.37 11.22
CA VAL A 67 -4.04 22.93 11.11
C VAL A 67 -2.78 22.17 10.75
N ALA A 68 -1.96 22.71 9.84
CA ALA A 68 -0.65 22.14 9.51
C ALA A 68 0.30 22.08 10.70
N ALA A 69 0.36 23.15 11.50
CA ALA A 69 1.17 23.19 12.72
C ALA A 69 0.72 22.12 13.74
N ARG A 70 -0.60 21.93 13.90
CA ARG A 70 -1.15 20.88 14.78
C ARG A 70 -0.82 19.48 14.28
N ALA A 71 -0.96 19.22 12.97
CA ALA A 71 -0.62 17.94 12.37
C ALA A 71 0.89 17.65 12.48
N ARG A 72 1.75 18.67 12.30
CA ARG A 72 3.19 18.55 12.51
C ARG A 72 3.50 18.21 13.97
N ALA A 73 2.96 18.95 14.92
CA ALA A 73 3.17 18.71 16.34
C ALA A 73 2.72 17.30 16.78
N GLU A 74 1.68 16.74 16.16
CA GLU A 74 1.28 15.35 16.40
C GLU A 74 2.34 14.35 15.92
N VAL A 75 2.84 14.52 14.69
CA VAL A 75 3.92 13.70 14.12
C VAL A 75 5.17 13.81 15.00
N ASP A 76 5.58 15.03 15.35
CA ASP A 76 6.76 15.30 16.19
C ASP A 76 6.61 14.70 17.59
N ARG A 77 5.40 14.70 18.16
CA ARG A 77 5.14 14.08 19.47
C ARG A 77 5.28 12.55 19.42
N VAL A 78 4.91 11.92 18.31
CA VAL A 78 4.98 10.44 18.16
C VAL A 78 6.39 9.98 17.82
N TRP A 79 7.08 10.70 16.92
CA TRP A 79 8.39 10.29 16.41
C TRP A 79 9.59 11.08 16.96
N GLY A 80 9.36 12.14 17.75
CA GLY A 80 10.41 13.01 18.29
C GLY A 80 11.21 13.75 17.21
N ASP A 81 12.44 14.15 17.54
CA ASP A 81 13.41 14.74 16.61
C ASP A 81 14.17 13.67 15.80
N THR A 82 13.57 12.51 15.52
CA THR A 82 14.26 11.42 14.81
C THR A 82 14.52 11.83 13.36
N LEU A 83 15.69 12.41 13.13
CA LEU A 83 16.22 12.80 11.82
C LEU A 83 16.96 11.63 11.15
N LEU A 84 16.39 10.42 11.08
CA LEU A 84 17.02 9.33 10.31
C LEU A 84 15.95 8.43 9.64
N PRO A 85 16.28 7.90 8.44
CA PRO A 85 15.33 7.34 7.48
C PRO A 85 14.63 6.05 7.93
#